data_AF-A0A9P6NY57-F1
#
_entry.id   AF-A0A9P6NY57-F1
#
_cell.length_a   1.000
_cell.length_b   1.000
_cell.length_c   1.000
_cell.angle_alpha   90.00
_cell.angle_beta   90.00
_cell.angle_gamma   90.00
#
_symmetry.space_group_name_H-M   'P 1'
#
loop_
_entity.id
_entity.type
_entity.pdbx_description
1 polymer ?
#
loop_
_entity_poly.entity_id
_entity_poly.type
_entity_poly.pdbx_seq_one_letter_code
_entity_poly.pdbx_strand_id
1 'polypeptide(L)'
;MPKLQRNKGKAKNLESELRNRKFAVRQKDVIERVVQNESGAIGIESTQEKDTAISKQLKKKLRHEAWIEKLDGAYSVRKKQQKKKNNKQNNLAVDLDDFNELLNNIDVNTASNITSTASAPAPAEMQRPIVVASNKIKSKKARKKAEMQEIVRFQKVMQHSAFKNDPLATIRQHVQNTFGQS
;
A
#
# COMPACT_ATOMS: atom_id res chain seq x y z
N MET A 1 42.65 5.57 -16.37
CA MET A 1 41.50 4.88 -15.73
C MET A 1 41.22 3.58 -16.48
N PRO A 2 41.19 2.41 -15.82
CA PRO A 2 40.92 1.15 -16.50
C PRO A 2 39.42 1.02 -16.82
N LYS A 3 39.12 0.62 -18.07
CA LYS A 3 37.75 0.45 -18.58
C LYS A 3 37.18 -0.90 -18.11
N LEU A 4 36.01 -0.90 -17.45
CA LEU A 4 35.30 -2.12 -17.07
C LEU A 4 34.87 -2.91 -18.33
N GLN A 5 35.40 -4.12 -18.49
CA GLN A 5 34.90 -5.08 -19.47
C GLN A 5 33.62 -5.74 -18.93
N ARG A 6 32.54 -5.67 -19.71
CA ARG A 6 31.24 -6.24 -19.36
C ARG A 6 31.24 -7.73 -19.69
N ASN A 7 31.38 -8.59 -18.68
CA ASN A 7 31.21 -10.04 -18.83
C ASN A 7 29.77 -10.35 -19.28
N LYS A 8 29.61 -10.78 -20.54
CA LYS A 8 28.38 -11.42 -21.03
C LYS A 8 28.32 -12.84 -20.46
N GLY A 9 27.88 -12.94 -19.22
CA GLY A 9 27.53 -14.22 -18.60
C GLY A 9 26.33 -14.85 -19.32
N LYS A 10 26.56 -16.08 -19.79
CA LYS A 10 25.66 -17.03 -20.46
C LYS A 10 24.16 -16.79 -20.18
N ALA A 11 23.41 -16.49 -21.24
CA ALA A 11 21.96 -16.63 -21.23
C ALA A 11 21.62 -18.09 -20.93
N LYS A 12 21.09 -18.36 -19.74
CA LYS A 12 20.45 -19.65 -19.47
C LYS A 12 19.22 -19.71 -20.36
N ASN A 13 19.22 -20.64 -21.33
CA ASN A 13 18.02 -21.08 -22.01
C ASN A 13 17.09 -21.67 -20.94
N LEU A 14 16.31 -20.80 -20.28
CA LEU A 14 15.10 -21.21 -19.58
C LEU A 14 14.08 -21.46 -20.68
N GLU A 15 14.17 -22.65 -21.26
CA GLU A 15 13.08 -23.26 -22.01
C GLU A 15 11.85 -23.12 -21.15
N SER A 16 10.98 -22.20 -21.53
CA SER A 16 9.82 -21.87 -20.73
C SER A 16 8.86 -23.05 -20.82
N GLU A 17 8.56 -23.68 -19.68
CA GLU A 17 7.48 -24.68 -19.54
C GLU A 17 6.13 -24.18 -20.10
N LEU A 18 6.01 -22.88 -20.36
CA LEU A 18 4.92 -22.24 -21.08
C LEU A 18 4.66 -22.80 -22.49
N ARG A 19 5.66 -23.36 -23.18
CA ARG A 19 5.47 -23.94 -24.54
C ARG A 19 4.84 -25.33 -24.54
N ASN A 20 4.93 -26.08 -23.44
CA ASN A 20 4.47 -27.48 -23.36
C ASN A 20 3.13 -27.65 -22.63
N ARG A 21 2.42 -26.56 -22.33
CA ARG A 21 1.03 -26.67 -21.87
C ARG A 21 0.15 -27.14 -23.01
N LYS A 22 -0.15 -28.44 -23.05
CA LYS A 22 -1.38 -28.94 -23.66
C LYS A 22 -2.52 -28.12 -23.06
N PHE A 23 -3.29 -27.42 -23.91
CA PHE A 23 -4.50 -26.74 -23.47
C PHE A 23 -5.30 -27.74 -22.64
N ALA A 24 -5.60 -27.39 -21.40
CA ALA A 24 -6.51 -28.18 -20.58
C ALA A 24 -7.90 -28.07 -21.20
N VAL A 25 -8.16 -28.91 -22.21
CA VAL A 25 -9.52 -29.35 -22.50
C VAL A 25 -9.99 -29.99 -21.21
N ARG A 26 -10.87 -29.31 -20.48
CA ARG A 26 -11.56 -29.93 -19.36
C ARG A 26 -12.37 -31.08 -19.96
N GLN A 27 -11.81 -32.28 -19.94
CA GLN A 27 -12.61 -33.48 -20.10
C GLN A 27 -13.60 -33.42 -18.95
N LYS A 28 -14.86 -33.14 -19.30
CA LYS A 28 -15.95 -33.24 -18.35
C LYS A 28 -16.11 -34.73 -18.10
N ASP A 29 -15.65 -35.19 -16.95
CA ASP A 29 -15.93 -36.55 -16.50
C ASP A 29 -17.44 -36.62 -16.26
N VAL A 30 -18.15 -37.25 -17.20
CA VAL A 30 -19.56 -37.58 -17.06
C VAL A 30 -19.60 -38.80 -16.16
N ILE A 31 -20.00 -38.60 -14.90
CA ILE A 31 -20.24 -39.71 -13.97
C ILE A 31 -21.61 -40.29 -14.36
N GLU A 32 -21.61 -41.30 -15.21
CA GLU A 32 -22.80 -42.07 -15.54
C GLU A 32 -23.14 -42.98 -14.36
N ARG A 33 -24.24 -42.69 -13.65
CA ARG A 33 -24.76 -43.56 -12.60
C ARG A 33 -25.94 -44.34 -13.17
N VAL A 34 -25.76 -45.64 -13.36
CA VAL A 34 -26.84 -46.56 -13.76
C VAL A 34 -27.79 -46.70 -12.57
N VAL A 35 -29.01 -46.17 -12.69
CA VAL A 35 -30.10 -46.44 -11.76
C VAL A 35 -31.06 -47.42 -12.43
N GLN A 36 -31.29 -48.57 -11.78
CA GLN A 36 -32.29 -49.53 -12.21
C GLN A 36 -33.66 -49.09 -11.69
N ASN A 37 -34.58 -48.79 -12.60
CA ASN A 37 -36.00 -48.64 -12.27
C ASN A 37 -36.67 -50.02 -12.32
N GLU A 38 -37.71 -50.17 -11.51
CA GLU A 38 -38.40 -51.43 -11.14
C GLU A 38 -39.08 -52.18 -12.31
N SER A 39 -38.92 -51.71 -13.55
CA SER A 39 -39.47 -52.30 -14.78
C SER A 39 -38.41 -52.84 -15.75
N GLY A 40 -37.14 -52.93 -15.34
CA GLY A 40 -36.10 -53.64 -16.11
C GLY A 40 -35.65 -52.98 -17.41
N ALA A 41 -36.04 -51.74 -17.69
CA ALA A 41 -35.54 -50.96 -18.84
C ALA A 41 -34.36 -50.05 -18.42
N ILE A 42 -33.22 -50.19 -19.10
CA ILE A 42 -32.03 -49.34 -18.91
C ILE A 42 -32.27 -48.02 -19.64
N GLY A 43 -32.68 -46.98 -18.90
CA GLY A 43 -32.77 -45.61 -19.41
C GLY A 43 -31.48 -44.84 -19.15
N ILE A 44 -30.89 -44.26 -20.19
CA ILE A 44 -29.78 -43.30 -20.07
C ILE A 44 -30.41 -41.92 -19.88
N GLU A 45 -30.52 -41.47 -18.63
CA GLU A 45 -30.92 -40.09 -18.34
C GLU A 45 -29.69 -39.19 -18.27
N SER A 46 -29.58 -38.27 -19.24
CA SER A 46 -28.58 -37.22 -19.22
C SER A 46 -28.94 -36.24 -18.10
N THR A 47 -28.40 -36.46 -16.90
CA THR A 47 -28.44 -35.45 -15.84
C THR A 47 -27.58 -34.28 -16.26
N GLN A 48 -28.19 -33.30 -16.94
CA GLN A 48 -27.65 -31.95 -16.96
C GLN A 48 -27.60 -31.47 -15.51
N GLU A 49 -26.43 -31.57 -14.89
CA GLU A 49 -26.15 -30.81 -13.68
C GLU A 49 -26.47 -29.37 -14.02
N LYS A 50 -27.50 -28.85 -13.36
CA LYS A 50 -27.78 -27.43 -13.32
C LYS A 50 -26.55 -26.81 -12.68
N ASP A 51 -25.63 -26.34 -13.53
CA ASP A 51 -24.93 -25.10 -13.29
C ASP A 51 -26.02 -24.16 -12.79
N THR A 52 -26.16 -24.02 -11.47
CA THR A 52 -26.98 -22.95 -10.91
C THR A 52 -26.52 -21.73 -11.66
N ALA A 53 -27.46 -21.02 -12.30
CA ALA A 53 -27.14 -19.94 -13.20
C ALA A 53 -26.52 -18.80 -12.37
N ILE A 54 -25.24 -18.96 -12.01
CA ILE A 54 -24.53 -18.05 -11.13
C ILE A 54 -24.57 -16.73 -11.87
N SER A 55 -25.26 -15.77 -11.25
CA SER A 55 -25.46 -14.44 -11.79
C SER A 55 -24.12 -13.92 -12.31
N LYS A 56 -24.13 -13.23 -13.46
CA LYS A 56 -22.94 -12.60 -14.03
C LYS A 56 -22.19 -11.78 -12.98
N GLN A 57 -22.92 -11.18 -12.03
CA GLN A 57 -22.37 -10.44 -10.90
C GLN A 57 -21.56 -11.33 -9.96
N LEU A 58 -22.07 -12.50 -9.59
CA LEU A 58 -21.38 -13.42 -8.68
C LEU A 58 -20.14 -14.04 -9.37
N LYS A 59 -20.22 -14.36 -10.68
CA LYS A 59 -19.03 -14.77 -11.46
C LYS A 59 -17.98 -13.66 -11.58
N LYS A 60 -18.39 -12.39 -11.60
CA LYS A 60 -17.47 -11.24 -11.60
C LYS A 60 -16.82 -11.07 -10.23
N LYS A 61 -17.61 -11.17 -9.15
CA LYS A 61 -17.13 -11.10 -7.77
C LYS A 61 -16.10 -12.20 -7.47
N LEU A 62 -16.41 -13.46 -7.77
CA LEU A 62 -15.47 -14.57 -7.57
C LEU A 62 -14.17 -14.39 -8.36
N ARG A 63 -14.25 -13.89 -9.60
CA ARG A 63 -13.05 -13.58 -10.38
C ARG A 63 -12.22 -12.45 -9.76
N HIS A 64 -12.89 -11.43 -9.22
CA HIS A 64 -12.23 -10.35 -8.53
C HIS A 64 -11.55 -10.84 -7.24
N GLU A 65 -12.26 -11.58 -6.40
CA GLU A 65 -11.72 -12.15 -5.16
C GLU A 65 -10.54 -13.08 -5.43
N ALA A 66 -10.67 -14.01 -6.39
CA ALA A 66 -9.56 -14.88 -6.80
C ALA A 66 -8.36 -14.10 -7.36
N TRP A 67 -8.60 -12.95 -8.00
CA TRP A 67 -7.51 -12.08 -8.46
C TRP A 67 -6.82 -11.36 -7.30
N ILE A 68 -7.58 -10.85 -6.33
CA ILE A 68 -7.04 -10.24 -5.11
C ILE A 68 -6.25 -11.27 -4.30
N GLU A 69 -6.79 -12.48 -4.10
CA GLU A 69 -6.11 -13.57 -3.41
C GLU A 69 -4.77 -13.93 -4.07
N LYS A 70 -4.74 -13.97 -5.41
CA LYS A 70 -3.49 -14.20 -6.16
C LYS A 70 -2.46 -13.09 -5.94
N LEU A 71 -2.89 -11.84 -5.85
CA LEU A 71 -2.00 -10.72 -5.51
C LEU A 71 -1.50 -10.86 -4.07
N ASP A 72 -2.40 -11.16 -3.13
CA ASP A 72 -2.07 -11.35 -1.72
C ASP A 72 -1.14 -12.52 -1.49
N GLY A 73 -1.22 -13.61 -2.27
CA GLY A 73 -0.27 -14.71 -2.22
C GLY A 73 1.18 -14.25 -2.47
N ALA A 74 1.39 -13.39 -3.47
CA ALA A 74 2.72 -12.85 -3.77
C ALA A 74 3.21 -11.84 -2.71
N TYR A 75 2.31 -10.99 -2.20
CA TYR A 75 2.66 -9.99 -1.20
C TYR A 75 2.82 -10.56 0.21
N SER A 76 2.05 -11.58 0.59
CA SER A 76 2.07 -12.20 1.92
C SER A 76 3.40 -12.90 2.20
N VAL A 77 3.98 -13.60 1.22
CA VAL A 77 5.31 -14.22 1.36
C VAL A 77 6.38 -13.16 1.58
N ARG A 78 6.38 -12.09 0.75
CA ARG A 78 7.32 -10.98 0.87
C ARG A 78 7.15 -10.24 2.20
N LYS A 79 5.91 -9.99 2.63
CA LYS A 79 5.56 -9.33 3.90
C LYS A 79 6.02 -10.17 5.09
N LYS A 80 5.79 -11.50 5.09
CA LYS A 80 6.27 -12.44 6.12
C LYS A 80 7.79 -12.45 6.20
N GLN A 81 8.50 -12.50 5.05
CA GLN A 81 9.96 -12.43 5.04
C GLN A 81 10.49 -11.10 5.58
N GLN A 82 9.84 -9.99 5.23
CA GLN A 82 10.21 -8.66 5.71
C GLN A 82 9.96 -8.51 7.22
N LYS A 83 8.82 -9.01 7.73
CA LYS A 83 8.51 -9.05 9.17
C LYS A 83 9.59 -9.83 9.93
N LYS A 84 9.95 -11.04 9.46
CA LYS A 84 11.03 -11.85 10.06
C LYS A 84 12.39 -11.13 10.06
N LYS A 85 12.73 -10.42 8.98
CA LYS A 85 13.96 -9.62 8.92
C LYS A 85 13.93 -8.47 9.93
N ASN A 86 12.84 -7.71 9.98
CA ASN A 86 12.69 -6.61 10.92
C ASN A 86 12.71 -7.09 12.37
N ASN A 87 12.07 -8.22 12.68
CA ASN A 87 12.06 -8.77 14.05
C ASN A 87 13.46 -9.18 14.52
N LYS A 88 14.25 -9.80 13.62
CA LYS A 88 15.66 -10.13 13.90
C LYS A 88 16.53 -8.89 14.07
N GLN A 89 16.31 -7.83 13.27
CA GLN A 89 17.06 -6.58 13.39
C GLN A 89 16.72 -5.83 14.68
N ASN A 90 15.47 -5.88 15.11
CA ASN A 90 14.98 -5.14 16.28
C ASN A 90 15.06 -5.96 17.59
N ASN A 91 15.58 -7.20 17.55
CA ASN A 91 15.66 -8.14 18.67
C ASN A 91 14.34 -8.29 19.46
N LEU A 92 13.21 -8.16 18.77
CA LEU A 92 11.88 -8.26 19.37
C LEU A 92 11.49 -9.74 19.41
N ALA A 93 11.52 -10.32 20.61
CA ALA A 93 11.09 -11.70 20.84
C ALA A 93 9.55 -11.86 20.84
N VAL A 94 8.82 -10.75 20.97
CA VAL A 94 7.36 -10.74 21.14
C VAL A 94 6.69 -10.22 19.85
N ASP A 95 5.67 -10.94 19.40
CA ASP A 95 4.84 -10.53 18.26
C ASP A 95 3.85 -9.44 18.71
N LEU A 96 3.82 -8.31 18.00
CA LEU A 96 2.96 -7.17 18.29
C LEU A 96 1.70 -7.13 17.39
N ASP A 97 1.42 -8.20 16.65
CA ASP A 97 0.22 -8.28 15.81
C ASP A 97 -1.07 -8.11 16.64
N ASP A 98 -1.14 -8.67 17.86
CA ASP A 98 -2.27 -8.50 18.78
C ASP A 98 -2.49 -7.03 19.17
N PHE A 99 -1.42 -6.26 19.35
CA PHE A 99 -1.51 -4.83 19.67
C PHE A 99 -2.01 -4.03 18.47
N ASN A 100 -1.67 -4.46 17.25
CA ASN A 100 -2.14 -3.84 16.03
C ASN A 100 -3.65 -4.07 15.83
N GLU A 101 -4.16 -5.26 16.16
CA GLU A 101 -5.61 -5.49 16.19
C GLU A 101 -6.31 -4.61 17.23
N LEU A 102 -5.74 -4.46 18.42
CA LEU A 102 -6.30 -3.57 19.45
C LEU A 102 -6.36 -2.12 18.96
N LEU A 103 -5.28 -1.59 18.36
CA LEU A 103 -5.24 -0.22 17.84
C LEU A 103 -6.26 0.05 16.73
N ASN A 104 -6.50 -0.92 15.85
CA ASN A 104 -7.47 -0.76 14.76
C ASN A 104 -8.92 -0.70 15.27
N ASN A 105 -9.18 -1.14 16.51
CA ASN A 105 -10.50 -1.10 17.14
C ASN A 105 -10.72 0.12 18.04
N ILE A 106 -9.73 1.02 18.19
CA ILE A 106 -9.88 2.25 18.98
C ILE A 106 -10.47 3.34 18.08
N ASP A 107 -11.74 3.68 18.30
CA ASP A 107 -12.42 4.81 17.64
C ASP A 107 -11.86 6.16 18.12
N VAL A 108 -11.40 6.99 17.17
CA VAL A 108 -10.67 8.25 17.42
C VAL A 108 -11.61 9.45 17.66
N ASN A 109 -12.89 9.24 17.95
CA ASN A 109 -13.91 10.31 17.96
C ASN A 109 -14.08 11.07 19.29
N THR A 110 -13.09 11.06 20.18
CA THR A 110 -13.19 11.66 21.53
C THR A 110 -12.29 12.88 21.76
N ALA A 111 -12.04 13.68 20.73
CA ALA A 111 -11.50 15.04 20.86
C ALA A 111 -11.91 15.86 19.63
N SER A 112 -12.42 17.08 19.67
CA SER A 112 -12.82 17.99 20.74
C SER A 112 -13.39 19.21 20.02
N ASN A 113 -14.67 19.50 20.24
CA ASN A 113 -15.32 20.79 20.00
C ASN A 113 -14.59 21.88 20.80
N ILE A 114 -13.96 22.87 20.16
CA ILE A 114 -13.74 24.20 20.75
C ILE A 114 -13.93 25.27 19.66
N THR A 115 -14.92 26.11 19.91
CA THR A 115 -15.44 27.25 19.13
C THR A 115 -14.67 28.56 19.41
N SER A 116 -14.84 29.54 18.50
CA SER A 116 -14.76 31.02 18.68
C SER A 116 -13.46 31.70 18.21
N THR A 117 -13.39 32.90 17.62
CA THR A 117 -14.27 33.88 16.92
C THR A 117 -13.36 35.06 16.51
N ALA A 118 -13.57 35.66 15.33
CA ALA A 118 -13.30 37.07 14.88
C ALA A 118 -11.97 37.78 15.27
N SER A 119 -11.22 38.46 14.38
CA SER A 119 -11.56 39.73 13.68
C SER A 119 -10.37 40.18 12.79
N ALA A 120 -10.60 40.92 11.69
CA ALA A 120 -9.55 41.57 10.85
C ALA A 120 -9.30 43.05 11.32
N PRO A 121 -8.21 43.78 10.95
CA PRO A 121 -7.88 44.20 9.56
C PRO A 121 -6.36 44.33 9.19
N ALA A 122 -6.08 44.59 7.89
CA ALA A 122 -4.75 44.70 7.23
C ALA A 122 -4.11 46.13 7.30
N PRO A 123 -2.83 46.36 6.89
CA PRO A 123 -2.42 46.44 5.45
C PRO A 123 -0.98 45.95 5.06
N ALA A 124 -0.78 45.73 3.74
CA ALA A 124 0.41 45.73 2.83
C ALA A 124 1.86 45.51 3.39
N GLU A 125 2.81 44.79 2.78
CA GLU A 125 3.06 44.31 1.40
C GLU A 125 4.20 43.25 1.42
N MET A 126 4.22 42.36 0.44
CA MET A 126 5.35 41.50 0.01
C MET A 126 5.99 40.53 1.02
N GLN A 127 5.48 39.29 1.02
CA GLN A 127 6.27 38.10 0.66
C GLN A 127 5.30 36.95 0.40
N ARG A 128 5.46 36.29 -0.76
CA ARG A 128 4.58 35.22 -1.21
C ARG A 128 4.39 34.19 -0.08
N PRO A 129 3.15 33.86 0.33
CA PRO A 129 2.98 32.79 1.31
C PRO A 129 3.54 31.52 0.68
N ILE A 130 4.49 30.88 1.37
CA ILE A 130 4.91 29.53 1.05
C ILE A 130 3.68 28.67 1.34
N VAL A 131 2.84 28.51 0.32
CA VAL A 131 1.67 27.64 0.33
C VAL A 131 2.17 26.28 0.77
N VAL A 132 1.79 25.86 1.98
CA VAL A 132 2.08 24.54 2.51
C VAL A 132 1.54 23.55 1.50
N ALA A 133 2.45 22.95 0.74
CA ALA A 133 2.12 22.21 -0.46
C ALA A 133 1.13 21.09 -0.14
N SER A 134 0.00 21.13 -0.84
CA SER A 134 -1.13 20.21 -0.87
C SER A 134 -0.86 18.80 -0.31
N ASN A 135 -1.86 18.26 0.40
CA ASN A 135 -1.99 16.89 0.96
C ASN A 135 -1.84 15.72 -0.05
N LYS A 136 -1.11 15.91 -1.16
CA LYS A 136 -0.81 14.90 -2.16
C LYS A 136 0.34 14.03 -1.66
N ILE A 137 0.13 12.71 -1.66
CA ILE A 137 1.14 11.73 -1.28
C ILE A 137 2.35 11.86 -2.20
N LYS A 138 3.45 12.42 -1.68
CA LYS A 138 4.70 12.58 -2.43
C LYS A 138 5.38 11.22 -2.64
N SER A 139 5.89 10.98 -3.84
CA SER A 139 6.70 9.79 -4.19
C SER A 139 7.87 9.60 -3.21
N LYS A 140 8.33 8.35 -3.01
CA LYS A 140 9.48 8.04 -2.13
C LYS A 140 10.72 8.87 -2.47
N LYS A 141 11.01 9.08 -3.75
CA LYS A 141 12.14 9.91 -4.21
C LYS A 141 11.95 11.39 -3.86
N ALA A 142 10.72 11.90 -3.98
CA ALA A 142 10.39 13.27 -3.62
C ALA A 142 10.49 13.50 -2.11
N ARG A 143 10.05 12.53 -1.29
CA ARG A 143 10.22 12.55 0.16
C ARG A 143 11.70 12.60 0.56
N LYS A 144 12.54 11.71 0.02
CA LYS A 144 13.98 11.72 0.29
C LYS A 144 14.65 13.03 -0.12
N LYS A 145 14.26 13.61 -1.25
CA LYS A 145 14.78 14.91 -1.70
C LYS A 145 14.36 16.04 -0.74
N ALA A 146 13.11 16.06 -0.30
CA ALA A 146 12.62 17.05 0.66
C ALA A 146 13.33 16.92 2.02
N GLU A 147 13.55 15.70 2.49
CA GLU A 147 14.32 15.41 3.71
C GLU A 147 15.75 15.96 3.63
N MET A 148 16.46 15.68 2.53
CA MET A 148 17.81 16.23 2.31
C MET A 148 17.83 17.76 2.29
N GLN A 149 16.82 18.38 1.66
CA GLN A 149 16.70 19.84 1.65
C GLN A 149 16.43 20.40 3.04
N GLU A 150 15.62 19.72 3.84
CA GLU A 150 15.30 20.15 5.20
C GLU A 150 16.51 20.05 6.13
N ILE A 151 17.34 19.00 6.00
CA ILE A 151 18.60 18.89 6.74
C ILE A 151 19.52 20.09 6.45
N VAL A 152 19.69 20.44 5.18
CA VAL A 152 20.52 21.59 4.79
C VAL A 152 19.91 22.90 5.27
N ARG A 153 18.58 23.04 5.22
CA ARG A 153 17.88 24.23 5.71
C ARG A 153 18.07 24.39 7.22
N PHE A 154 17.93 23.31 7.98
CA PHE A 154 18.12 23.30 9.43
C PHE A 154 19.53 23.73 9.84
N GLN A 155 20.56 23.18 9.18
CA GLN A 155 21.94 23.59 9.42
C GLN A 155 22.16 25.10 9.18
N LYS A 156 21.53 25.66 8.14
CA LYS A 156 21.60 27.11 7.87
C LYS A 156 20.91 27.95 8.94
N VAL A 157 19.74 27.52 9.43
CA VAL A 157 19.04 28.19 10.54
C VAL A 157 19.93 28.22 11.79
N MET A 158 20.57 27.09 12.11
CA MET A 158 21.47 26.99 13.26
C MET A 158 22.72 27.87 13.13
N GLN A 159 23.15 28.17 11.90
CA GLN A 159 24.28 29.08 11.64
C GLN A 159 23.89 30.56 11.66
N HIS A 160 22.60 30.89 11.60
CA HIS A 160 22.10 32.26 11.49
C HIS A 160 22.35 33.07 12.78
N SER A 161 22.83 34.30 12.66
CA SER A 161 23.18 35.16 13.81
C SER A 161 21.99 35.43 14.73
N ALA A 162 20.82 35.77 14.17
CA ALA A 162 19.62 36.03 14.95
C ALA A 162 19.18 34.81 15.79
N PHE A 163 19.30 33.59 15.22
CA PHE A 163 18.93 32.36 15.89
C PHE A 163 19.93 31.99 17.01
N LYS A 164 21.22 32.29 16.83
CA LYS A 164 22.25 32.11 17.86
C LYS A 164 22.09 33.07 19.04
N ASN A 165 21.66 34.30 18.77
CA ASN A 165 21.49 35.33 19.79
C ASN A 165 20.24 35.09 20.64
N ASP A 166 19.09 34.88 19.98
CA ASP A 166 17.83 34.56 20.66
C ASP A 166 17.00 33.57 19.81
N PRO A 167 17.11 32.25 20.10
CA PRO A 167 16.39 31.24 19.34
C PRO A 167 14.88 31.33 19.56
N LEU A 168 14.43 31.69 20.78
CA LEU A 168 13.01 31.72 21.11
C LEU A 168 12.31 32.90 20.44
N ALA A 169 12.92 34.10 20.45
CA ALA A 169 12.37 35.24 19.72
C ALA A 169 12.35 34.99 18.21
N THR A 170 13.40 34.39 17.65
CA THR A 170 13.46 34.05 16.22
C THR A 170 12.36 33.05 15.83
N ILE A 171 12.10 32.04 16.67
CA ILE A 171 11.00 31.09 16.44
C ILE A 171 9.64 31.79 16.53
N ARG A 172 9.42 32.64 17.55
CA ARG A 172 8.18 33.42 17.69
C ARG A 172 7.93 34.30 16.46
N GLN A 173 8.94 35.00 15.98
CA GLN A 173 8.88 35.80 14.76
C GLN A 173 8.57 34.93 13.53
N HIS A 174 9.21 33.77 13.40
CA HIS A 174 8.96 32.86 12.29
C HIS A 174 7.51 32.34 12.28
N VAL A 175 7.00 31.95 13.45
CA VAL A 175 5.61 31.51 13.62
C VAL A 175 4.65 32.65 13.28
N GLN A 176 4.89 33.86 13.79
CA GLN A 176 4.10 35.04 13.46
C GLN A 176 4.10 35.36 11.96
N ASN A 177 5.25 35.29 11.29
CA ASN A 177 5.36 35.56 9.86
C ASN A 177 4.73 34.45 8.99
N THR A 178 4.79 33.19 9.44
CA THR A 178 4.35 32.02 8.65
C THR A 178 2.87 31.76 8.81
N PHE A 179 2.36 31.90 10.03
CA PHE A 179 0.97 31.61 10.35
C PHE A 179 0.12 32.86 10.43
N GLY A 180 0.73 34.06 10.56
CA GLY A 180 0.05 35.35 10.57
C GLY A 180 -0.86 35.51 11.78
N GLN A 181 -0.75 36.64 12.48
CA GLN A 181 -1.69 37.02 13.53
C GLN A 181 -3.13 37.04 12.98
N SER A 182 -4.04 36.32 13.64
CA SER A 182 -5.45 36.70 13.75
C SER A 182 -5.61 37.82 14.75
#